data_AF-A0A7S0QIV9-F1
#
_entry.id   AF-A0A7S0QIV9-F1
#
_cell.length_a   1.000
_cell.length_b   1.000
_cell.length_c   1.000
_cell.angle_alpha   90.00
_cell.angle_beta   90.00
_cell.angle_gamma   90.00
#
_symmetry.space_group_name_H-M   'P 1'
#
loop_
_entity.id
_entity.type
_entity.pdbx_description
1 polymer ?
#
loop_
_entity_poly.entity_id
_entity_poly.type
_entity_poly.pdbx_seq_one_letter_code
_entity_poly.pdbx_strand_id
1 'polypeptide(L)'
;RTEDSDDSDADEAPQEQAGAPPDTVTVLVGTWNLGGRACPAIDLTEFLPVDAFDMYVIGTQECEGTPGLSMSSARPRWEAKMQATLGPGYVVVGKHGLGTTHLACYVRSCLRERVTDVRVGHVITGLGRIVTNKGGVGLSLRFGCTSLAFVTAHFAAHPEKIKERNADFHRINAGLAPLLCPPSGDKGRNGAGGGGGGAGGGGEGGG
;
A
#
# COMPACT_ATOMS: atom_id res chain seq x y z
N ARG A 1 -32.01 15.68 -60.74
CA ARG A 1 -30.93 16.61 -60.33
C ARG A 1 -30.64 16.26 -58.88
N THR A 2 -29.50 15.61 -58.69
CA THR A 2 -28.94 15.06 -57.45
C THR A 2 -28.24 16.17 -56.66
N GLU A 3 -28.55 16.34 -55.38
CA GLU A 3 -27.75 17.08 -54.38
C GLU A 3 -28.08 16.37 -53.03
N ASP A 4 -27.30 15.40 -52.55
CA ASP A 4 -25.97 15.46 -51.88
C ASP A 4 -26.01 16.38 -50.63
N SER A 5 -26.24 15.82 -49.44
CA SER A 5 -25.25 15.36 -48.45
C SER A 5 -24.87 16.45 -47.43
N ASP A 6 -25.52 16.44 -46.27
CA ASP A 6 -25.10 17.18 -45.06
C ASP A 6 -24.45 16.19 -44.10
N ASP A 7 -23.15 15.95 -44.29
CA ASP A 7 -22.27 15.44 -43.22
C ASP A 7 -21.75 16.67 -42.48
N SER A 8 -22.29 16.93 -41.29
CA SER A 8 -21.72 17.92 -40.38
C SER A 8 -20.74 17.22 -39.47
N ASP A 9 -19.48 17.62 -39.63
CA ASP A 9 -18.32 17.19 -38.87
C ASP A 9 -18.62 17.15 -37.37
N ALA A 10 -18.65 15.93 -36.82
CA ALA A 10 -18.61 15.74 -35.38
C ALA A 10 -17.23 16.19 -34.89
N ASP A 11 -17.22 17.27 -34.11
CA ASP A 11 -16.08 17.80 -33.36
C ASP A 11 -15.37 16.64 -32.62
N GLU A 12 -14.28 16.13 -33.20
CA GLU A 12 -13.43 15.14 -32.53
C GLU A 12 -12.67 15.88 -31.43
N ALA A 13 -13.12 15.68 -30.20
CA ALA A 13 -12.47 16.22 -29.01
C ALA A 13 -10.96 15.91 -29.06
N PRO A 14 -10.08 16.88 -28.73
CA PRO A 14 -8.64 16.65 -28.78
C PRO A 14 -8.25 15.44 -27.94
N GLN A 15 -7.78 14.38 -28.62
CA GLN A 15 -7.18 13.25 -27.94
C GLN A 15 -5.93 13.74 -27.22
N GLU A 16 -5.95 13.72 -25.89
CA GLU A 16 -4.80 14.02 -25.05
C GLU A 16 -3.69 13.03 -25.40
N GLN A 17 -2.74 13.47 -26.24
CA GLN A 17 -1.56 12.69 -26.56
C GLN A 17 -0.77 12.52 -25.26
N ALA A 18 -0.92 11.35 -24.63
CA ALA A 18 -0.09 10.94 -23.51
C ALA A 18 1.37 11.00 -23.98
N GLY A 19 2.08 12.05 -23.54
CA GLY A 19 3.51 12.21 -23.80
C GLY A 19 4.26 10.95 -23.36
N ALA A 20 5.44 10.72 -23.93
CA ALA A 20 6.29 9.60 -23.55
C ALA A 20 6.40 9.54 -22.01
N PRO A 21 6.20 8.36 -21.39
CA PRO A 21 6.20 8.25 -19.94
C PRO A 21 7.55 8.72 -19.38
N PRO A 22 7.56 9.39 -18.22
CA PRO A 22 8.77 10.03 -17.71
C PRO A 22 9.85 8.99 -17.38
N ASP A 23 11.11 9.28 -17.74
CA ASP A 23 12.26 8.41 -17.43
C ASP A 23 12.57 8.37 -15.92
N THR A 24 12.14 9.41 -15.20
CA THR A 24 12.31 9.56 -13.75
C THR A 24 10.98 9.38 -13.02
N VAL A 25 11.03 8.86 -11.79
CA VAL A 25 9.88 8.80 -10.89
C VAL A 25 10.20 9.56 -9.61
N THR A 26 9.30 10.45 -9.20
CA THR A 26 9.39 11.19 -7.95
C THR A 26 8.57 10.50 -6.87
N VAL A 27 9.17 10.26 -5.70
CA VAL A 27 8.54 9.50 -4.63
C VAL A 27 8.60 10.29 -3.33
N LEU A 28 7.45 10.54 -2.71
CA LEU A 28 7.36 10.99 -1.34
C LEU A 28 7.22 9.77 -0.41
N VAL A 29 8.06 9.71 0.63
CA VAL A 29 7.95 8.70 1.68
C VAL A 29 7.63 9.40 3.00
N GLY A 30 6.46 9.08 3.57
CA GLY A 30 5.99 9.64 4.82
C GLY A 30 5.86 8.58 5.91
N THR A 31 6.13 8.96 7.16
CA THR A 31 5.85 8.12 8.33
C THR A 31 5.07 8.90 9.38
N TRP A 32 4.05 8.29 9.98
CA TRP A 32 3.29 8.91 11.06
C TRP A 32 2.78 7.91 12.09
N ASN A 33 3.21 8.07 13.34
CA ASN A 33 2.57 7.44 14.49
C ASN A 33 1.28 8.21 14.85
N LEU A 34 0.13 7.57 14.69
CA LEU A 34 -1.21 8.14 14.94
C LEU A 34 -1.63 8.11 16.42
N GLY A 35 -0.77 7.60 17.30
CA GLY A 35 -0.92 7.67 18.76
C GLY A 35 -2.08 6.86 19.32
N GLY A 36 -2.54 5.83 18.62
CA GLY A 36 -3.65 4.97 19.04
C GLY A 36 -5.01 5.65 18.95
N ARG A 37 -5.10 6.74 18.17
CA ARG A 37 -6.31 7.55 18.05
C ARG A 37 -7.06 7.20 16.77
N ALA A 38 -8.35 7.54 16.76
CA ALA A 38 -9.14 7.52 15.54
C ALA A 38 -8.47 8.35 14.44
N CYS A 39 -8.80 8.03 13.18
CA CYS A 39 -8.31 8.74 12.00
C CYS A 39 -8.36 10.27 12.22
N PRO A 40 -7.22 10.99 12.14
CA PRO A 40 -7.15 12.40 12.47
C PRO A 40 -8.17 13.22 11.68
N ALA A 41 -8.80 14.21 12.31
CA ALA A 41 -9.73 15.12 11.63
C ALA A 41 -9.03 16.21 10.79
N ILE A 42 -7.70 16.36 10.92
CA ILE A 42 -6.92 17.42 10.26
C ILE A 42 -7.01 17.34 8.73
N ASP A 43 -6.82 18.48 8.06
CA ASP A 43 -6.57 18.47 6.62
C ASP A 43 -5.15 17.94 6.36
N LEU A 44 -5.04 16.91 5.52
CA LEU A 44 -3.74 16.31 5.20
C LEU A 44 -2.97 17.13 4.17
N THR A 45 -3.62 18.04 3.43
CA THR A 45 -2.96 18.88 2.41
C THR A 45 -1.96 19.87 3.01
N GLU A 46 -2.08 20.16 4.31
CA GLU A 46 -1.10 20.97 5.06
C GLU A 46 0.26 20.26 5.21
N PHE A 47 0.28 18.93 5.14
CA PHE A 47 1.47 18.09 5.36
C PHE A 47 1.88 17.31 4.11
N LEU A 48 0.93 17.06 3.20
CA LEU A 48 1.13 16.33 1.97
C LEU A 48 0.97 17.29 0.78
N PRO A 49 2.05 17.63 0.08
CA PRO A 49 1.96 18.42 -1.14
C PRO A 49 1.31 17.55 -2.23
N VAL A 50 -0.01 17.66 -2.36
CA VAL A 50 -0.79 16.92 -3.36
C VAL A 50 -0.32 17.31 -4.76
N ASP A 51 -0.30 16.34 -5.67
CA ASP A 51 0.16 16.52 -7.05
C ASP A 51 1.62 16.94 -7.25
N ALA A 52 2.45 16.92 -6.19
CA ALA A 52 3.87 17.21 -6.33
C ALA A 52 4.72 15.97 -6.71
N PHE A 53 4.23 14.76 -6.45
CA PHE A 53 4.99 13.52 -6.63
C PHE A 53 4.23 12.46 -7.45
N ASP A 54 4.96 11.60 -8.15
CA ASP A 54 4.40 10.48 -8.91
C ASP A 54 3.90 9.34 -8.01
N MET A 55 4.54 9.18 -6.85
CA MET A 55 4.22 8.17 -5.87
C MET A 55 4.25 8.71 -4.45
N TYR A 56 3.33 8.24 -3.61
CA TYR A 56 3.27 8.49 -2.18
C TYR A 56 3.32 7.17 -1.44
N VAL A 57 4.33 6.97 -0.60
CA VAL A 57 4.47 5.78 0.24
C VAL A 57 4.35 6.20 1.69
N ILE A 58 3.25 5.81 2.32
CA ILE A 58 2.89 6.28 3.65
C ILE A 58 2.85 5.10 4.62
N GLY A 59 3.79 5.13 5.58
CA GLY A 59 3.83 4.23 6.71
C GLY A 59 3.15 4.85 7.92
N THR A 60 2.27 4.11 8.61
CA THR A 60 1.69 4.54 9.87
C THR A 60 1.88 3.51 10.98
N GLN A 61 2.01 4.00 12.20
CA GLN A 61 2.02 3.19 13.42
C GLN A 61 0.86 3.63 14.31
N GLU A 62 0.41 2.73 15.20
CA GLU A 62 -0.70 3.01 16.11
C GLU A 62 -1.96 3.50 15.39
N CYS A 63 -2.19 2.99 14.17
CA CYS A 63 -3.44 3.15 13.43
C CYS A 63 -4.52 2.28 14.10
N GLU A 64 -4.99 2.73 15.25
CA GLU A 64 -6.02 2.06 16.05
C GLU A 64 -7.41 2.65 15.74
N GLY A 65 -8.44 1.83 15.93
CA GLY A 65 -9.82 2.26 15.75
C GLY A 65 -10.26 3.19 16.86
N THR A 66 -11.44 3.80 16.70
CA THR A 66 -12.16 4.39 17.84
C THR A 66 -12.24 3.35 18.98
N PRO A 67 -11.99 3.70 20.24
CA PRO A 67 -12.17 2.78 21.36
C PRO A 67 -13.54 2.08 21.27
N GLY A 68 -13.55 0.75 21.26
CA GLY A 68 -14.76 -0.07 21.09
C GLY A 68 -15.07 -0.52 19.65
N LEU A 69 -14.33 -0.05 18.63
CA LEU A 69 -14.38 -0.60 17.27
C LEU A 69 -13.18 -1.50 16.99
N SER A 70 -13.41 -2.55 16.22
CA SER A 70 -12.36 -3.49 15.80
C SER A 70 -11.24 -2.78 15.05
N MET A 71 -10.00 -3.18 15.33
CA MET A 71 -8.79 -2.90 14.57
C MET A 71 -8.97 -3.04 13.05
N SER A 72 -9.84 -3.94 12.61
CA SER A 72 -10.15 -4.16 11.20
C SER A 72 -10.77 -2.94 10.50
N SER A 73 -11.38 -2.00 11.23
CA SER A 73 -12.02 -0.81 10.66
C SER A 73 -11.13 0.44 10.64
N ALA A 74 -9.99 0.46 11.35
CA ALA A 74 -9.13 1.62 11.45
C ALA A 74 -8.37 1.93 10.15
N ARG A 75 -7.68 0.91 9.59
CA ARG A 75 -6.93 1.07 8.34
C ARG A 75 -7.81 1.47 7.16
N PRO A 76 -9.00 0.86 6.92
CA PRO A 76 -9.87 1.31 5.83
C PRO A 76 -10.25 2.79 5.92
N ARG A 77 -10.43 3.34 7.12
CA ARG A 77 -10.72 4.77 7.31
C ARG A 77 -9.52 5.65 7.00
N TRP A 78 -8.32 5.25 7.43
CA TRP A 78 -7.08 5.94 7.08
C TRP A 78 -6.83 5.92 5.57
N GLU A 79 -6.98 4.75 4.94
CA GLU A 79 -6.83 4.56 3.50
C GLU A 79 -7.84 5.41 2.71
N ALA A 80 -9.10 5.45 3.14
CA ALA A 80 -10.13 6.29 2.54
C ALA A 80 -9.80 7.78 2.67
N LYS A 81 -9.30 8.23 3.84
CA LYS A 81 -8.88 9.61 4.03
C LYS A 81 -7.71 9.99 3.12
N MET A 82 -6.68 9.14 3.05
CA MET A 82 -5.55 9.31 2.13
C MET A 82 -6.00 9.38 0.67
N GLN A 83 -6.90 8.47 0.26
CA GLN A 83 -7.43 8.46 -1.10
C GLN A 83 -8.24 9.74 -1.40
N ALA A 84 -9.05 10.21 -0.45
CA ALA A 84 -9.79 11.46 -0.61
C ALA A 84 -8.87 12.69 -0.71
N THR A 85 -7.78 12.71 0.07
CA THR A 85 -6.76 13.78 0.00
C THR A 85 -6.01 13.80 -1.32
N LEU A 86 -5.56 12.63 -1.81
CA LEU A 86 -4.82 12.55 -3.08
C LEU A 86 -5.74 12.68 -4.31
N GLY A 87 -7.03 12.38 -4.16
CA GLY A 87 -8.00 12.47 -5.24
C GLY A 87 -7.96 11.28 -6.21
N PRO A 88 -8.81 11.29 -7.25
CA PRO A 88 -8.96 10.19 -8.21
C PRO A 88 -7.76 10.03 -9.17
N GLY A 89 -6.86 11.03 -9.22
CA GLY A 89 -5.63 10.97 -10.00
C GLY A 89 -4.59 9.99 -9.47
N TYR A 90 -4.84 9.34 -8.33
CA TYR A 90 -3.98 8.33 -7.73
C TYR A 90 -4.72 7.02 -7.45
N VAL A 91 -3.99 5.91 -7.57
CA VAL A 91 -4.46 4.57 -7.25
C VAL A 91 -3.51 3.89 -6.26
N VAL A 92 -4.07 3.10 -5.35
CA VAL A 92 -3.28 2.23 -4.48
C VAL A 92 -2.73 1.05 -5.29
N VAL A 93 -1.41 0.89 -5.28
CA VAL A 93 -0.73 -0.22 -5.98
C VAL A 93 -0.31 -1.34 -5.04
N GLY A 94 -0.16 -1.04 -3.75
CA GLY A 94 0.11 -2.04 -2.73
C GLY A 94 -0.11 -1.48 -1.32
N LYS A 95 -0.56 -2.34 -0.42
CA LYS A 95 -0.73 -2.01 1.00
C LYS A 95 -0.63 -3.25 1.86
N HIS A 96 -0.17 -3.10 3.09
CA HIS A 96 -0.08 -4.20 4.05
C HIS A 96 -0.04 -3.70 5.48
N GLY A 97 -0.31 -4.60 6.44
CA GLY A 97 -0.29 -4.22 7.85
C GLY A 97 0.12 -5.35 8.80
N LEU A 98 0.58 -4.94 9.98
CA LEU A 98 0.84 -5.79 11.14
C LEU A 98 0.33 -5.09 12.41
N GLY A 99 -0.61 -5.68 13.14
CA GLY A 99 -1.15 -5.05 14.36
C GLY A 99 -1.76 -3.68 14.04
N THR A 100 -1.26 -2.60 14.64
CA THR A 100 -1.63 -1.20 14.33
C THR A 100 -0.67 -0.51 13.34
N THR A 101 0.32 -1.23 12.82
CA THR A 101 1.26 -0.75 11.80
C THR A 101 0.70 -1.02 10.41
N HIS A 102 0.89 -0.08 9.49
CA HIS A 102 0.37 -0.12 8.12
C HIS A 102 1.32 0.59 7.15
N LEU A 103 1.39 0.11 5.91
CA LEU A 103 2.15 0.70 4.82
C LEU A 103 1.27 0.68 3.57
N ALA A 104 1.15 1.80 2.87
CA ALA A 104 0.46 1.88 1.58
C ALA A 104 1.25 2.70 0.57
N CYS A 105 1.19 2.30 -0.70
CA CYS A 105 1.77 2.99 -1.83
C CYS A 105 0.66 3.42 -2.80
N TYR A 106 0.59 4.72 -3.05
CA TYR A 106 -0.29 5.38 -4.01
C TYR A 106 0.55 5.87 -5.17
N VAL A 107 0.09 5.67 -6.40
CA VAL A 107 0.79 6.08 -7.62
C VAL A 107 -0.17 6.80 -8.53
N ARG A 108 0.30 7.80 -9.28
CA ARG A 108 -0.53 8.45 -10.30
C ARG A 108 -1.17 7.42 -11.21
N SER A 109 -2.46 7.59 -11.50
CA SER A 109 -3.26 6.63 -12.28
C SER A 109 -2.65 6.38 -13.66
N CYS A 110 -2.11 7.41 -14.33
CA CYS A 110 -1.42 7.30 -15.61
C CYS A 110 -0.10 6.50 -15.57
N LEU A 111 0.49 6.30 -14.38
CA LEU A 111 1.73 5.54 -14.18
C LEU A 111 1.48 4.12 -13.66
N ARG A 112 0.22 3.73 -13.44
CA ARG A 112 -0.16 2.45 -12.85
C ARG A 112 0.40 1.25 -13.62
N GLU A 113 0.39 1.29 -14.95
CA GLU A 113 0.83 0.18 -15.80
C GLU A 113 2.34 -0.09 -15.69
N ARG A 114 3.12 0.92 -15.29
CA ARG A 114 4.56 0.76 -15.05
C ARG A 114 4.87 0.04 -13.74
N VAL A 115 3.90 -0.04 -12.84
CA VAL A 115 4.04 -0.73 -11.55
C VAL A 115 3.70 -2.21 -11.73
N THR A 116 4.71 -3.05 -11.55
CA THR A 116 4.62 -4.51 -11.63
C THR A 116 5.25 -5.14 -10.40
N ASP A 117 5.08 -6.46 -10.25
CA ASP A 117 5.84 -7.26 -9.28
C ASP A 117 5.70 -6.79 -7.81
N VAL A 118 4.50 -6.33 -7.45
CA VAL A 118 4.19 -5.84 -6.11
C VAL A 118 4.19 -6.99 -5.11
N ARG A 119 5.02 -6.89 -4.07
CA ARG A 119 5.07 -7.83 -2.95
C ARG A 119 4.92 -7.10 -1.64
N VAL A 120 4.38 -7.82 -0.65
CA VAL A 120 4.24 -7.31 0.71
C VAL A 120 4.59 -8.39 1.72
N GLY A 121 5.05 -7.96 2.90
CA GLY A 121 5.43 -8.87 3.97
C GLY A 121 5.51 -8.15 5.31
N HIS A 122 5.54 -8.91 6.40
CA HIS A 122 5.77 -8.33 7.73
C HIS A 122 6.61 -9.26 8.60
N VAL A 123 7.25 -8.68 9.61
CA VAL A 123 8.03 -9.39 10.63
C VAL A 123 7.61 -8.88 12.00
N ILE A 124 7.21 -9.80 12.89
CA ILE A 124 6.87 -9.51 14.29
C ILE A 124 8.16 -9.56 15.13
N THR A 125 8.37 -8.55 15.97
CA THR A 125 9.55 -8.48 16.87
C THR A 125 9.21 -8.44 18.37
N GLY A 126 7.94 -8.27 18.76
CA GLY A 126 7.51 -8.20 20.16
C GLY A 126 7.89 -9.42 21.03
N LEU A 127 8.12 -9.18 22.33
CA LEU A 127 8.43 -10.22 23.33
C LEU A 127 7.36 -11.32 23.31
N GLY A 128 7.80 -12.58 23.18
CA GLY A 128 6.94 -13.76 23.25
C GLY A 128 5.93 -13.94 22.11
N ARG A 129 5.96 -13.12 21.04
CA ARG A 129 4.92 -13.07 19.98
C ARG A 129 3.52 -12.68 20.48
N ILE A 130 3.36 -12.27 21.74
CA ILE A 130 2.07 -11.91 22.35
C ILE A 130 1.73 -10.43 22.09
N VAL A 131 2.73 -9.56 22.07
CA VAL A 131 2.55 -8.13 21.73
C VAL A 131 2.67 -7.94 20.22
N THR A 132 1.52 -7.95 19.53
CA THR A 132 1.41 -8.01 18.06
C THR A 132 1.67 -6.69 17.33
N ASN A 133 1.93 -5.59 18.06
CA ASN A 133 2.05 -4.25 17.45
C ASN A 133 3.49 -3.80 17.15
N LYS A 134 4.52 -4.56 17.56
CA LYS A 134 5.94 -4.25 17.28
C LYS A 134 6.49 -5.14 16.17
N GLY A 135 7.13 -4.51 15.19
CA GLY A 135 7.61 -5.19 14.00
C GLY A 135 7.78 -4.27 12.81
N GLY A 136 8.03 -4.87 11.65
CA GLY A 136 8.19 -4.19 10.37
C GLY A 136 7.19 -4.67 9.34
N VAL A 137 6.68 -3.75 8.53
CA VAL A 137 5.86 -4.03 7.35
C VAL A 137 6.64 -3.55 6.13
N GLY A 138 6.76 -4.42 5.14
CA GLY A 138 7.48 -4.16 3.90
C GLY A 138 6.58 -4.24 2.68
N LEU A 139 6.92 -3.43 1.68
CA LEU A 139 6.32 -3.42 0.35
C LEU A 139 7.45 -3.26 -0.67
N SER A 140 7.51 -4.13 -1.67
CA SER A 140 8.37 -3.93 -2.84
C SER A 140 7.54 -3.91 -4.10
N LEU A 141 8.05 -3.24 -5.12
CA LEU A 141 7.45 -3.17 -6.44
C LEU A 141 8.55 -2.96 -7.49
N ARG A 142 8.23 -3.21 -8.75
CA ARG A 142 9.04 -2.80 -9.89
C ARG A 142 8.35 -1.67 -10.63
N PHE A 143 9.07 -0.59 -10.87
CA PHE A 143 8.63 0.52 -11.71
C PHE A 143 9.43 0.51 -13.01
N GLY A 144 8.81 0.07 -14.11
CA GLY A 144 9.53 -0.25 -15.34
C GLY A 144 10.58 -1.35 -15.10
N CYS A 145 11.86 -0.99 -15.18
CA CYS A 145 12.98 -1.91 -14.92
C CYS A 145 13.61 -1.72 -13.53
N THR A 146 13.14 -0.77 -12.73
CA THR A 146 13.73 -0.43 -11.44
C THR A 146 12.95 -1.08 -10.30
N SER A 147 13.62 -1.87 -9.46
CA SER A 147 13.03 -2.43 -8.24
C SER A 147 13.12 -1.43 -7.09
N LEU A 148 12.01 -1.20 -6.38
CA LEU A 148 11.91 -0.34 -5.21
C LEU A 148 11.40 -1.15 -4.03
N ALA A 149 11.92 -0.87 -2.82
CA ALA A 149 11.46 -1.48 -1.59
C ALA A 149 11.30 -0.43 -0.50
N PHE A 150 10.19 -0.51 0.23
CA PHE A 150 9.79 0.41 1.28
C PHE A 150 9.47 -0.38 2.55
N VAL A 151 9.96 0.11 3.68
CA VAL A 151 9.76 -0.53 4.98
C VAL A 151 9.33 0.52 5.98
N THR A 152 8.24 0.24 6.70
CA THR A 152 7.88 0.96 7.91
C THR A 152 8.02 0.03 9.11
N ALA A 153 8.44 0.56 10.26
CA ALA A 153 8.63 -0.24 11.45
C ALA A 153 8.19 0.50 12.70
N HIS A 154 7.70 -0.27 13.67
CA HIS A 154 7.40 0.18 15.02
C HIS A 154 8.28 -0.60 15.99
N PHE A 155 9.45 -0.04 16.31
CA PHE A 155 10.43 -0.67 17.21
C PHE A 155 10.05 -0.53 18.69
N ALA A 156 10.78 -1.23 19.55
CA ALA A 156 10.72 -1.08 20.99
C ALA A 156 10.75 0.39 21.44
N ALA A 157 9.77 0.77 22.27
CA ALA A 157 9.63 2.12 22.82
C ALA A 157 10.63 2.37 23.97
N HIS A 158 10.70 3.63 24.40
CA HIS A 158 11.53 4.16 25.49
C HIS A 158 13.03 4.37 25.18
N PRO A 159 13.65 5.44 25.69
CA PRO A 159 15.02 5.81 25.33
C PRO A 159 16.07 4.70 25.59
N GLU A 160 15.95 3.98 26.69
CA GLU A 160 16.89 2.98 27.18
C GLU A 160 16.92 1.67 26.36
N LYS A 161 15.91 1.41 25.54
CA LYS A 161 15.72 0.18 24.76
C LYS A 161 16.56 0.10 23.47
N ILE A 162 17.79 0.65 23.49
CA ILE A 162 18.67 0.71 22.32
C ILE A 162 19.01 -0.70 21.82
N LYS A 163 19.34 -1.62 22.73
CA LYS A 163 19.71 -3.00 22.37
C LYS A 163 18.56 -3.73 21.69
N GLU A 164 17.34 -3.56 22.22
CA GLU A 164 16.13 -4.14 21.67
C GLU A 164 15.77 -3.53 20.30
N ARG A 165 15.91 -2.21 20.11
CA ARG A 165 15.70 -1.59 18.79
C ARG A 165 16.69 -2.08 17.73
N ASN A 166 17.96 -2.27 18.11
CA ASN A 166 18.95 -2.84 17.20
C ASN A 166 18.61 -4.30 16.84
N ALA A 167 18.16 -5.09 17.82
CA ALA A 167 17.69 -6.45 17.59
C ALA A 167 16.44 -6.50 16.69
N ASP A 168 15.48 -5.58 16.90
CA ASP A 168 14.30 -5.40 16.06
C ASP A 168 14.72 -5.14 14.61
N PHE A 169 15.63 -4.17 14.40
CA PHE A 169 16.15 -3.82 13.07
C PHE A 169 16.74 -5.04 12.35
N HIS A 170 17.67 -5.76 12.97
CA HIS A 170 18.33 -6.90 12.33
C HIS A 170 17.32 -8.01 12.00
N ARG A 171 16.36 -8.27 12.89
CA ARG A 171 15.30 -9.24 12.68
C ARG A 171 14.37 -8.86 11.53
N ILE A 172 13.96 -7.59 11.46
CA ILE A 172 13.12 -7.08 10.38
C ILE A 172 13.85 -7.13 9.05
N ASN A 173 15.11 -6.67 9.01
CA ASN A 173 15.92 -6.67 7.79
C ASN A 173 16.10 -8.09 7.24
N ALA A 174 16.48 -9.04 8.10
CA ALA A 174 16.66 -10.44 7.68
C ALA A 174 15.34 -11.13 7.29
N GLY A 175 14.25 -10.84 8.01
CA GLY A 175 12.96 -11.50 7.78
C GLY A 175 12.17 -10.95 6.59
N LEU A 176 12.30 -9.65 6.27
CA LEU A 176 11.62 -9.04 5.12
C LEU A 176 12.35 -9.31 3.80
N ALA A 177 13.68 -9.41 3.80
CA ALA A 177 14.47 -9.65 2.59
C ALA A 177 13.93 -10.79 1.69
N PRO A 178 13.68 -12.02 2.20
CA PRO A 178 13.16 -13.10 1.36
C PRO A 178 11.70 -12.89 0.89
N LEU A 179 10.92 -12.05 1.58
CA LEU A 179 9.54 -11.76 1.22
C LEU A 179 9.45 -10.69 0.11
N LEU A 180 10.35 -9.71 0.14
CA LEU A 180 10.35 -8.58 -0.78
C LEU A 180 11.22 -8.80 -2.02
N CYS A 181 12.26 -9.62 -1.88
CA CYS A 181 13.26 -9.88 -2.92
C CYS A 181 13.50 -11.40 -3.03
N PRO A 182 12.53 -12.20 -3.53
CA PRO A 182 12.74 -13.63 -3.66
C PRO A 182 13.91 -13.91 -4.61
N PRO A 183 14.66 -15.02 -4.40
CA PRO A 183 15.75 -15.40 -5.28
C PRO A 183 15.30 -15.47 -6.73
N SER A 184 16.16 -15.03 -7.64
CA SER A 184 15.93 -15.07 -9.09
C SER A 184 15.77 -16.53 -9.56
N GLY A 185 14.53 -17.02 -9.55
CA GLY A 185 14.20 -18.42 -9.83
C GLY A 185 12.72 -18.73 -9.68
N ASP A 186 11.97 -17.94 -8.91
CA ASP A 186 10.52 -18.12 -8.78
C ASP A 186 9.79 -17.39 -9.92
N LYS A 187 9.59 -18.09 -11.04
CA LYS A 187 8.66 -17.66 -12.08
C LYS A 187 7.25 -17.74 -11.51
N GLY A 188 6.76 -16.60 -11.00
CA GLY A 188 5.44 -16.45 -10.41
C GLY A 188 4.35 -17.11 -11.26
N ARG A 189 3.67 -18.07 -10.63
CA ARG A 189 2.44 -18.69 -11.08
C ARG A 189 1.38 -17.60 -11.25
N ASN A 190 1.01 -17.30 -12.48
CA ASN A 190 -0.13 -16.42 -12.78
C ASN A 190 -1.40 -17.00 -12.15
N GLY A 191 -1.91 -16.35 -11.11
CA GLY A 191 -3.22 -16.62 -10.52
C GLY A 191 -4.19 -15.51 -10.90
N ALA A 192 -4.90 -15.71 -11.99
CA ALA A 192 -6.14 -15.00 -12.29
C ALA A 192 -7.18 -15.23 -11.17
N GLY A 193 -8.12 -14.30 -11.04
CA GLY A 193 -9.04 -14.18 -9.91
C GLY A 193 -9.98 -15.38 -9.68
N GLY A 194 -10.65 -15.32 -8.53
CA GLY A 194 -11.66 -16.29 -8.14
C GLY A 194 -12.27 -15.94 -6.79
N GLY A 195 -13.11 -14.90 -6.76
CA GLY A 195 -14.15 -14.81 -5.74
C GLY A 195 -15.13 -15.96 -5.95
N GLY A 196 -15.60 -16.57 -4.85
CA GLY A 196 -16.59 -17.64 -4.91
C GLY A 196 -16.91 -18.15 -3.53
N GLY A 197 -18.00 -17.63 -2.95
CA GLY A 197 -18.63 -18.23 -1.79
C GLY A 197 -19.19 -19.62 -2.11
N GLY A 198 -19.32 -20.44 -1.06
CA GLY A 198 -19.93 -21.76 -1.14
C GLY A 198 -20.23 -22.26 0.27
N ALA A 199 -21.47 -22.07 0.69
CA ALA A 199 -22.08 -22.73 1.83
C ALA A 199 -22.51 -24.17 1.47
N GLY A 200 -22.63 -25.03 2.50
CA GLY A 200 -23.25 -26.36 2.46
C GLY A 200 -22.22 -27.49 2.41
N GLY A 201 -22.29 -28.56 3.19
CA GLY A 201 -23.25 -29.02 4.20
C GLY A 201 -22.95 -30.50 4.49
N GLY A 202 -23.29 -30.96 5.70
CA GLY A 202 -23.68 -32.35 6.04
C GLY A 202 -22.66 -33.50 5.89
N GLY A 203 -22.58 -34.34 6.92
CA GLY A 203 -22.07 -35.72 6.75
C GLY A 203 -21.53 -36.36 8.03
N GLU A 204 -22.37 -37.16 8.67
CA GLU A 204 -22.08 -38.08 9.79
C GLU A 204 -21.15 -39.25 9.40
N GLY A 205 -20.67 -39.96 10.43
CA GLY A 205 -20.03 -41.29 10.39
C GLY A 205 -18.64 -41.24 11.04
N GLY A 206 -18.36 -41.84 12.20
CA GLY A 206 -18.78 -43.14 12.71
C GLY A 206 -17.51 -43.98 12.89
N GLY A 207 -17.13 -44.27 14.15
CA GLY A 207 -15.93 -45.02 14.52
C GLY A 207 -15.35 -44.54 15.84
#